data_AF-A0A957KZK5-F1
#
_entry.id   AF-A0A957KZK5-F1
#
_cell.length_a   1.000
_cell.length_b   1.000
_cell.length_c   1.000
_cell.angle_alpha   90.00
_cell.angle_beta   90.00
_cell.angle_gamma   90.00
#
_symmetry.space_group_name_H-M   'P 1'
#
loop_
_entity.id
_entity.type
_entity.pdbx_description
1 polymer ?
#
loop_
_entity_poly.entity_id
_entity_poly.type
_entity_poly.pdbx_seq_one_letter_code
_entity_poly.pdbx_strand_id
1 'polypeptide(L)'
;GLFARDFPKVRLVVTSRPYAYGSGWDLSEFQFKVTTLEPFSDEQIAFFIDQWYTVMGQHDITLGSERAQTFAVSLRRQIEGHRNLQEMAQHPLLLTMMVYIHRGREGGALPQRREELYRLCVVLLLDLWRRSKVTSGRETETLADLLGMDTERLQKALAEVAFVAHRDQPEQQKTADIPGMVLAGILHKHKSKEGRVDMDEIIEYVRDRAGLLEDHGRNADDSDDVYRFPHRTFQEYLAAMHMLEAADFPDQMVKLARQDPDRWREAVLLAMSAARPAMQWAAVEALYGHRPVPEPATICSDEEWWGAFLAGQVLVEAEMLVDVPDYRQTTLQQVRAWHEQLLILGKLTPRDRALAGQVLASLGDPRQGVGVVQRNGTWVPDIAWGEEVPAGAYEVGGDRQAYKGLDRQNIAIERPYRLSRYPITNVQFDSFLEAGDRNNAEWWAGIPEREQSFRDPAFPFANHPRETVSWYQAVVFCRWLTDKFRSALPPGAEITLPHEYEWEVAARWPDGRAYPWGETF
;
A
#
# COMPACT_ATOMS: atom_id res chain seq x y z
N GLY A 1 -42.61 18.41 -1.93
CA GLY A 1 -42.88 16.99 -2.23
C GLY A 1 -41.69 16.45 -2.99
N LEU A 2 -41.21 15.26 -2.66
CA LEU A 2 -40.11 14.64 -3.39
C LEU A 2 -40.66 14.13 -4.73
N PHE A 3 -40.01 14.48 -5.85
CA PHE A 3 -40.43 14.14 -7.23
C PHE A 3 -40.83 12.66 -7.41
N ALA A 4 -40.16 11.74 -6.71
CA ALA A 4 -40.47 10.31 -6.73
C ALA A 4 -41.88 9.95 -6.23
N ARG A 5 -42.46 10.73 -5.29
CA ARG A 5 -43.84 10.53 -4.79
C ARG A 5 -44.88 11.01 -5.79
N ASP A 6 -44.61 12.13 -6.45
CA ASP A 6 -45.57 12.77 -7.35
C ASP A 6 -45.61 12.06 -8.72
N PHE A 7 -44.56 11.31 -9.08
CA PHE A 7 -44.41 10.62 -10.37
C PHE A 7 -44.01 9.13 -10.26
N PRO A 8 -44.86 8.26 -9.67
CA PRO A 8 -44.50 6.86 -9.35
C PRO A 8 -44.27 5.95 -10.56
N LYS A 9 -44.63 6.39 -11.78
CA LYS A 9 -44.40 5.64 -13.03
C LYS A 9 -43.05 5.95 -13.69
N VAL A 10 -42.33 6.97 -13.21
CA VAL A 10 -41.03 7.36 -13.77
C VAL A 10 -39.92 6.50 -13.17
N ARG A 11 -39.09 5.91 -14.03
CA ARG A 11 -37.89 5.18 -13.59
C ARG A 11 -36.81 6.20 -13.26
N LEU A 12 -36.34 6.17 -12.01
CA LEU A 12 -35.31 7.06 -11.50
C LEU A 12 -34.04 6.25 -11.23
N VAL A 13 -32.90 6.79 -11.66
CA VAL A 13 -31.57 6.33 -11.24
C VAL A 13 -30.95 7.48 -10.47
N VAL A 14 -30.62 7.22 -9.20
CA VAL A 14 -29.94 8.20 -8.34
C VAL A 14 -28.52 7.71 -8.18
N THR A 15 -27.55 8.52 -8.60
CA THR A 15 -26.16 8.29 -8.29
C THR A 15 -25.81 9.07 -7.04
N SER A 16 -25.15 8.42 -6.09
CA SER A 16 -24.63 9.03 -4.89
C SER A 16 -23.23 8.47 -4.65
N ARG A 17 -22.36 9.26 -4.04
CA ARG A 17 -21.15 8.68 -3.46
C ARG A 17 -21.57 7.75 -2.30
N PRO A 18 -20.88 6.62 -2.06
CA PRO A 18 -21.31 5.58 -1.11
C PRO A 18 -21.63 6.09 0.31
N TYR A 19 -21.05 7.23 0.68
CA TYR A 19 -21.11 7.82 2.01
C TYR A 19 -22.04 9.03 2.16
N ALA A 20 -22.51 9.63 1.05
CA ALA A 20 -23.60 10.62 1.12
C ALA A 20 -24.96 9.93 1.35
N TYR A 21 -25.03 8.63 1.00
CA TYR A 21 -26.16 7.77 1.28
C TYR A 21 -25.97 7.08 2.65
N GLY A 22 -26.82 7.39 3.64
CA GLY A 22 -26.76 6.83 5.00
C GLY A 22 -26.29 7.79 6.11
N SER A 23 -25.64 8.90 5.77
CA SER A 23 -25.14 9.92 6.72
C SER A 23 -26.13 11.10 6.87
N GLY A 24 -27.43 10.81 6.98
CA GLY A 24 -28.51 11.81 7.06
C GLY A 24 -29.28 12.07 5.75
N TRP A 25 -28.78 11.57 4.62
CA TRP A 25 -29.52 11.45 3.36
C TRP A 25 -29.74 9.97 3.06
N ASP A 26 -30.96 9.49 3.32
CA ASP A 26 -31.35 8.10 3.08
C ASP A 26 -32.67 8.06 2.31
N LEU A 27 -32.66 7.44 1.12
CA LEU A 27 -33.84 7.26 0.27
C LEU A 27 -34.50 5.89 0.52
N SER A 28 -34.18 5.22 1.63
CA SER A 28 -34.78 3.93 2.03
C SER A 28 -36.31 3.99 2.05
N GLU A 29 -36.90 5.13 2.40
CA GLU A 29 -38.36 5.35 2.38
C GLU A 29 -38.99 5.19 0.98
N PHE A 30 -38.19 5.32 -0.09
CA PHE A 30 -38.63 5.20 -1.48
C PHE A 30 -38.28 3.84 -2.13
N GLN A 31 -37.77 2.87 -1.35
CA GLN A 31 -37.45 1.51 -1.79
C GLN A 31 -36.51 1.42 -3.00
N PHE A 32 -35.54 2.33 -3.11
CA PHE A 32 -34.48 2.22 -4.14
C PHE A 32 -33.64 0.96 -3.91
N LYS A 33 -33.26 0.28 -4.99
CA LYS A 33 -32.22 -0.76 -4.95
C LYS A 33 -30.86 -0.08 -4.86
N VAL A 34 -30.15 -0.30 -3.76
CA VAL A 34 -28.81 0.26 -3.53
C VAL A 34 -27.75 -0.69 -4.10
N THR A 35 -26.82 -0.15 -4.88
CA THR A 35 -25.69 -0.87 -5.45
C THR A 35 -24.46 0.01 -5.40
N THR A 36 -23.31 -0.59 -5.05
CA THR A 36 -21.99 0.05 -5.04
C THR A 36 -21.30 -0.19 -6.38
N LEU A 37 -20.65 0.84 -6.93
CA LEU A 37 -19.74 0.68 -8.07
C LEU A 37 -18.39 0.21 -7.52
N GLU A 38 -17.99 -1.00 -7.90
CA GLU A 38 -16.69 -1.58 -7.57
C GLU A 38 -15.56 -0.92 -8.39
N PRO A 39 -14.30 -0.99 -7.91
CA PRO A 39 -13.14 -0.65 -8.72
C PRO A 39 -13.07 -1.48 -10.01
N PHE A 40 -12.36 -0.99 -11.02
CA PHE A 40 -12.16 -1.77 -12.25
C PHE A 40 -11.31 -3.01 -11.98
N SER A 41 -11.78 -4.15 -12.49
CA SER A 41 -10.98 -5.37 -12.64
C SER A 41 -9.92 -5.22 -13.73
N ASP A 42 -8.91 -6.09 -13.72
CA ASP A 42 -7.85 -6.11 -14.73
C ASP A 42 -8.40 -6.22 -16.16
N GLU A 43 -9.47 -7.01 -16.34
CA GLU A 43 -10.17 -7.17 -17.62
C GLU A 43 -10.84 -5.86 -18.07
N GLN A 44 -11.45 -5.12 -17.14
CA GLN A 44 -12.07 -3.82 -17.42
C GLN A 44 -11.03 -2.74 -17.70
N ILE A 45 -9.88 -2.76 -17.01
CA ILE A 45 -8.75 -1.88 -17.27
C ILE A 45 -8.23 -2.10 -18.69
N ALA A 46 -7.97 -3.36 -19.06
CA ALA A 46 -7.51 -3.71 -20.41
C ALA A 46 -8.52 -3.28 -21.48
N PHE A 47 -9.80 -3.59 -21.27
CA PHE A 47 -10.88 -3.19 -22.18
C PHE A 47 -10.95 -1.67 -22.35
N PHE A 48 -10.89 -0.91 -21.26
CA PHE A 48 -10.90 0.55 -21.30
C PHE A 48 -9.75 1.09 -22.16
N ILE A 49 -8.52 0.61 -21.92
CA ILE A 49 -7.33 1.05 -22.65
C ILE A 49 -7.46 0.77 -24.16
N ASP A 50 -7.87 -0.45 -24.53
CA ASP A 50 -8.00 -0.85 -25.92
C ASP A 50 -9.07 -0.02 -26.65
N GLN A 51 -10.24 0.17 -26.04
CA GLN A 51 -11.30 0.99 -26.63
C GLN A 51 -10.89 2.46 -26.75
N TRP A 52 -10.26 3.00 -25.72
CA TRP A 52 -9.83 4.40 -25.71
C TRP A 52 -8.84 4.69 -26.85
N TYR A 53 -7.79 3.87 -26.98
CA TYR A 53 -6.84 4.03 -28.08
C TYR A 53 -7.45 3.72 -29.45
N THR A 54 -8.38 2.78 -29.56
CA THR A 54 -9.10 2.53 -30.81
C THR A 54 -9.83 3.78 -31.29
N VAL A 55 -10.60 4.42 -30.42
CA VAL A 55 -11.34 5.65 -30.75
C VAL A 55 -10.36 6.78 -31.08
N MET A 56 -9.29 6.95 -30.29
CA MET A 56 -8.29 7.98 -30.57
C MET A 56 -7.59 7.77 -31.93
N GLY A 57 -7.23 6.53 -32.28
CA GLY A 57 -6.58 6.23 -33.56
C GLY A 57 -7.48 6.51 -34.77
N GLN A 58 -8.80 6.43 -34.60
CA GLN A 58 -9.79 6.77 -35.62
C GLN A 58 -9.97 8.29 -35.80
N HIS A 59 -9.89 9.06 -34.70
CA HIS A 59 -10.16 10.50 -34.71
C HIS A 59 -8.91 11.38 -34.81
N ASP A 60 -7.75 10.87 -34.45
CA ASP A 60 -6.49 11.60 -34.45
C ASP A 60 -5.56 11.09 -35.55
N ILE A 61 -5.51 11.85 -36.64
CA ILE A 61 -4.73 11.48 -37.83
C ILE A 61 -3.22 11.40 -37.56
N THR A 62 -2.72 12.09 -36.52
CA THR A 62 -1.30 12.09 -36.16
C THR A 62 -0.90 10.85 -35.35
N LEU A 63 -1.88 10.26 -34.66
CA LEU A 63 -1.72 8.98 -34.00
C LEU A 63 -1.90 7.85 -35.02
N GLY A 64 -3.06 7.78 -35.66
CA GLY A 64 -3.44 6.68 -36.55
C GLY A 64 -3.65 5.35 -35.82
N SER A 65 -4.42 4.44 -36.43
CA SER A 65 -4.85 3.18 -35.78
C SER A 65 -3.71 2.25 -35.36
N GLU A 66 -2.68 2.10 -36.21
CA GLU A 66 -1.54 1.19 -35.93
C GLU A 66 -0.72 1.65 -34.72
N ARG A 67 -0.39 2.95 -34.68
CA ARG A 67 0.34 3.52 -33.56
C ARG A 67 -0.51 3.50 -32.29
N ALA A 68 -1.80 3.80 -32.39
CA ALA A 68 -2.72 3.73 -31.26
C ALA A 68 -2.72 2.33 -30.63
N GLN A 69 -2.75 1.27 -31.43
CA GLN A 69 -2.68 -0.11 -30.93
C GLN A 69 -1.34 -0.41 -30.25
N THR A 70 -0.23 0.08 -30.79
CA THR A 70 1.09 -0.03 -30.15
C THR A 70 1.10 0.65 -28.77
N PHE A 71 0.49 1.83 -28.65
CA PHE A 71 0.35 2.53 -27.37
C PHE A 71 -0.55 1.76 -26.39
N ALA A 72 -1.65 1.17 -26.86
CA ALA A 72 -2.53 0.37 -26.02
C ALA A 72 -1.81 -0.85 -25.41
N VAL A 73 -1.05 -1.58 -26.24
CA VAL A 73 -0.24 -2.73 -25.80
C VAL A 73 0.85 -2.27 -24.81
N SER A 74 1.53 -1.16 -25.11
CA SER A 74 2.56 -0.58 -24.22
C SER A 74 1.99 -0.23 -22.84
N LEU A 75 0.86 0.48 -22.80
CA LEU A 75 0.25 0.93 -21.55
C LEU A 75 -0.23 -0.26 -20.71
N ARG A 76 -0.89 -1.26 -21.33
CA ARG A 76 -1.31 -2.47 -20.63
C ARG A 76 -0.14 -3.20 -20.00
N ARG A 77 0.93 -3.43 -20.77
CA ARG A 77 2.13 -4.09 -20.27
C ARG A 77 2.77 -3.33 -19.10
N GLN A 78 2.78 -2.00 -19.15
CA GLN A 78 3.30 -1.19 -18.04
C GLN A 78 2.42 -1.30 -16.80
N ILE A 79 1.10 -1.28 -16.93
CA ILE A 79 0.17 -1.41 -15.79
C ILE A 79 0.24 -2.82 -15.19
N GLU A 80 0.18 -3.85 -16.01
CA GLU A 80 0.27 -5.27 -15.59
C GLU A 80 1.61 -5.59 -14.93
N GLY A 81 2.69 -4.96 -15.40
CA GLY A 81 4.04 -5.19 -14.88
C GLY A 81 4.37 -4.46 -13.57
N HIS A 82 3.53 -3.52 -13.12
CA HIS A 82 3.83 -2.69 -11.94
C HIS A 82 2.61 -2.57 -11.03
N ARG A 83 2.68 -3.24 -9.87
CA ARG A 83 1.60 -3.26 -8.87
C ARG A 83 1.05 -1.87 -8.53
N ASN A 84 1.93 -0.87 -8.36
CA ASN A 84 1.52 0.51 -8.08
C ASN A 84 0.65 1.11 -9.20
N LEU A 85 1.00 0.86 -10.47
CA LEU A 85 0.22 1.31 -11.62
C LEU A 85 -1.10 0.55 -11.72
N GLN A 86 -1.09 -0.75 -11.42
CA GLN A 86 -2.29 -1.58 -11.38
C GLN A 86 -3.29 -1.09 -10.33
N GLU A 87 -2.86 -0.86 -9.09
CA GLU A 87 -3.71 -0.35 -8.00
C GLU A 87 -4.33 1.01 -8.36
N MET A 88 -3.57 1.91 -9.00
CA MET A 88 -4.10 3.20 -9.45
C MET A 88 -5.07 3.06 -10.62
N ALA A 89 -4.81 2.16 -11.57
CA ALA A 89 -5.64 1.93 -12.74
C ALA A 89 -7.04 1.38 -12.41
N GLN A 90 -7.25 0.81 -11.22
CA GLN A 90 -8.58 0.40 -10.75
C GLN A 90 -9.54 1.58 -10.58
N HIS A 91 -9.02 2.81 -10.47
CA HIS A 91 -9.82 4.03 -10.39
C HIS A 91 -9.96 4.68 -11.78
N PRO A 92 -11.18 4.75 -12.36
CA PRO A 92 -11.37 5.19 -13.74
C PRO A 92 -10.81 6.59 -14.06
N LEU A 93 -10.85 7.52 -13.09
CA LEU A 93 -10.26 8.85 -13.24
C LEU A 93 -8.73 8.75 -13.42
N LEU A 94 -8.05 8.01 -12.53
CA LEU A 94 -6.60 7.84 -12.61
C LEU A 94 -6.21 7.09 -13.88
N LEU A 95 -6.94 6.04 -14.26
CA LEU A 95 -6.71 5.33 -15.53
C LEU A 95 -6.84 6.26 -16.74
N THR A 96 -7.86 7.11 -16.76
CA THR A 96 -8.03 8.13 -17.81
C THR A 96 -6.82 9.07 -17.86
N MET A 97 -6.36 9.56 -16.71
CA MET A 97 -5.19 10.44 -16.63
C MET A 97 -3.90 9.75 -17.05
N MET A 98 -3.72 8.48 -16.67
CA MET A 98 -2.59 7.66 -17.12
C MET A 98 -2.56 7.55 -18.63
N VAL A 99 -3.71 7.36 -19.30
CA VAL A 99 -3.76 7.35 -20.76
C VAL A 99 -3.33 8.70 -21.36
N TYR A 100 -3.80 9.82 -20.81
CA TYR A 100 -3.38 11.16 -21.25
C TYR A 100 -1.87 11.39 -21.08
N ILE A 101 -1.32 11.02 -19.91
CA ILE A 101 0.11 11.17 -19.59
C ILE A 101 0.94 10.27 -20.50
N HIS A 102 0.58 9.00 -20.62
CA HIS A 102 1.25 8.02 -21.47
C HIS A 102 1.28 8.50 -22.94
N ARG A 103 0.17 9.03 -23.44
CA ARG A 103 0.10 9.58 -24.81
C ARG A 103 0.98 10.83 -25.00
N GLY A 104 1.04 11.70 -23.99
CA GLY A 104 1.74 12.98 -24.08
C GLY A 104 3.27 12.87 -23.98
N ARG A 105 3.80 11.75 -23.46
CA ARG A 105 5.24 11.55 -23.29
C ARG A 105 5.87 10.84 -24.48
N GLU A 106 7.09 11.26 -24.80
CA GLU A 106 7.90 10.61 -25.82
C GLU A 106 8.14 9.14 -25.44
N GLY A 107 7.86 8.22 -26.38
CA GLY A 107 7.98 6.78 -26.16
C GLY A 107 6.89 6.14 -25.27
N GLY A 108 5.97 6.92 -24.70
CA GLY A 108 4.87 6.39 -23.91
C GLY A 108 5.30 5.70 -22.61
N ALA A 109 6.14 6.33 -21.79
CA ALA A 109 6.55 5.76 -20.51
C ALA A 109 5.81 6.42 -19.33
N LEU A 110 5.13 5.61 -18.52
CA LEU A 110 4.61 6.05 -17.22
C LEU A 110 5.71 6.02 -16.17
N PRO A 111 5.73 7.00 -15.24
CA PRO A 111 6.59 6.90 -14.08
C PRO A 111 6.14 5.73 -13.20
N GLN A 112 7.09 4.99 -12.63
CA GLN A 112 6.80 3.86 -11.75
C GLN A 112 6.50 4.31 -10.30
N ARG A 113 7.05 5.46 -9.90
CA ARG A 113 6.82 6.07 -8.57
C ARG A 113 5.43 6.72 -8.53
N ARG A 114 4.64 6.38 -7.50
CA ARG A 114 3.28 6.89 -7.30
C ARG A 114 3.28 8.42 -7.17
N GLU A 115 4.20 8.96 -6.40
CA GLU A 115 4.41 10.41 -6.24
C GLU A 115 4.54 11.13 -7.59
N GLU A 116 5.42 10.64 -8.47
CA GLU A 116 5.64 11.29 -9.76
C GLU A 116 4.42 11.20 -10.66
N LEU A 117 3.68 10.08 -10.62
CA LEU A 117 2.43 9.96 -11.36
C LEU A 117 1.38 10.96 -10.85
N TYR A 118 1.22 11.11 -9.54
CA TYR A 118 0.33 12.11 -8.96
C TYR A 118 0.76 13.55 -9.31
N ARG A 119 2.07 13.84 -9.29
CA ARG A 119 2.61 15.12 -9.75
C ARG A 119 2.20 15.41 -11.19
N LEU A 120 2.38 14.45 -12.10
CA LEU A 120 1.99 14.60 -13.50
C LEU A 120 0.47 14.78 -13.66
N CYS A 121 -0.32 14.07 -12.85
CA CYS A 121 -1.77 14.25 -12.83
C CYS A 121 -2.17 15.66 -12.38
N VAL A 122 -1.57 16.18 -11.31
CA VAL A 122 -1.83 17.54 -10.83
C VAL A 122 -1.44 18.57 -11.88
N VAL A 123 -0.27 18.43 -12.51
CA VAL A 123 0.15 19.30 -13.62
C VAL A 123 -0.86 19.26 -14.77
N LEU A 124 -1.31 18.08 -15.17
CA LEU A 124 -2.32 17.93 -16.22
C LEU A 124 -3.65 18.62 -15.87
N LEU A 125 -4.14 18.46 -14.64
CA LEU A 125 -5.37 19.10 -14.18
C LEU A 125 -5.24 20.62 -14.10
N LEU A 126 -4.08 21.13 -13.68
CA LEU A 126 -3.80 22.56 -13.71
C LEU A 126 -3.78 23.10 -15.13
N ASP A 127 -3.18 22.39 -16.08
CA ASP A 127 -3.18 22.79 -17.48
C ASP A 127 -4.59 22.77 -18.07
N LEU A 128 -5.40 21.74 -17.75
CA LEU A 128 -6.82 21.70 -18.13
C LEU A 128 -7.61 22.87 -17.54
N TRP A 129 -7.33 23.24 -16.29
CA TRP A 129 -7.98 24.36 -15.61
C TRP A 129 -7.60 25.72 -16.24
N ARG A 130 -6.38 25.82 -16.77
CA ARG A 130 -5.88 27.02 -17.47
C ARG A 130 -6.40 27.14 -18.90
N ARG A 131 -6.73 26.03 -19.59
CA ARG A 131 -7.23 26.11 -20.97
C ARG A 131 -8.52 26.93 -21.01
N SER A 132 -8.48 28.07 -21.67
CA SER A 132 -9.62 28.97 -21.79
C SER A 132 -10.75 28.29 -22.58
N LYS A 133 -12.00 28.46 -22.15
CA LYS A 133 -13.13 28.30 -23.08
C LYS A 133 -13.09 29.50 -24.03
N VAL A 134 -12.98 29.25 -25.32
CA VAL A 134 -13.31 30.26 -26.35
C VAL A 134 -14.83 30.46 -26.28
N THR A 135 -15.26 31.36 -25.39
CA THR A 135 -16.66 31.75 -25.30
C THR A 135 -16.81 33.01 -26.15
N SER A 136 -17.55 32.90 -27.26
CA SER A 136 -17.87 34.05 -28.13
C SER A 136 -16.66 34.73 -28.81
N GLY A 137 -15.60 33.99 -29.13
CA GLY A 137 -14.48 34.50 -29.93
C GLY A 137 -13.49 35.44 -29.22
N ARG A 138 -13.58 35.59 -27.90
CA ARG A 138 -12.56 36.24 -27.06
C ARG A 138 -11.87 35.20 -26.19
N GLU A 139 -10.53 35.21 -26.18
CA GLU A 139 -9.76 34.47 -25.17
C GLU A 139 -10.09 35.06 -23.79
N THR A 140 -10.60 34.22 -22.89
CA THR A 140 -10.86 34.61 -21.50
C THR A 140 -9.58 34.43 -20.69
N GLU A 141 -9.19 35.43 -19.89
CA GLU A 141 -8.03 35.35 -18.99
C GLU A 141 -8.10 34.10 -18.09
N THR A 142 -6.94 33.52 -17.77
CA THR A 142 -6.85 32.38 -16.84
C THR A 142 -6.80 32.86 -15.38
N LEU A 143 -7.08 31.99 -14.41
CA LEU A 143 -7.01 32.34 -12.98
C LEU A 143 -5.61 32.83 -12.61
N ALA A 144 -4.59 32.18 -13.17
CA ALA A 144 -3.20 32.55 -12.99
C ALA A 144 -2.95 33.98 -13.49
N ASP A 145 -3.49 34.35 -14.64
CA ASP A 145 -3.37 35.72 -15.18
C ASP A 145 -4.11 36.73 -14.30
N LEU A 146 -5.34 36.42 -13.88
CA LEU A 146 -6.17 37.26 -13.00
C LEU A 146 -5.51 37.51 -11.63
N LEU A 147 -4.89 36.48 -11.06
CA LEU A 147 -4.14 36.54 -9.81
C LEU A 147 -2.71 37.09 -9.98
N GLY A 148 -2.25 37.25 -11.23
CA GLY A 148 -0.86 37.60 -11.56
C GLY A 148 0.16 36.59 -11.02
N MET A 149 -0.18 35.30 -11.03
CA MET A 149 0.66 34.19 -10.57
C MET A 149 1.24 33.41 -11.75
N ASP A 150 2.48 32.95 -11.61
CA ASP A 150 2.98 31.86 -12.45
C ASP A 150 2.45 30.50 -11.95
N THR A 151 2.76 29.44 -12.72
CA THR A 151 2.34 28.07 -12.39
C THR A 151 2.85 27.62 -11.03
N GLU A 152 4.09 27.97 -10.67
CA GLU A 152 4.70 27.52 -9.41
C GLU A 152 4.01 28.16 -8.21
N ARG A 153 3.73 29.46 -8.27
CA ARG A 153 3.06 30.20 -7.21
C ARG A 153 1.61 29.75 -7.04
N LEU A 154 0.91 29.47 -8.13
CA LEU A 154 -0.43 28.89 -8.08
C LEU A 154 -0.42 27.49 -7.45
N GLN A 155 0.56 26.64 -7.80
CA GLN A 155 0.75 25.33 -7.17
C GLN A 155 1.00 25.45 -5.67
N LYS A 156 1.84 26.39 -5.22
CA LYS A 156 2.09 26.65 -3.79
C LYS A 156 0.83 27.11 -3.05
N ALA A 157 0.02 27.97 -3.67
CA ALA A 157 -1.24 28.40 -3.10
C ALA A 157 -2.23 27.23 -2.94
N LEU A 158 -2.34 26.37 -3.96
CA LEU A 158 -3.20 25.18 -3.92
C LEU A 158 -2.67 24.09 -2.97
N ALA A 159 -1.36 24.00 -2.79
CA ALA A 159 -0.73 23.16 -1.76
C ALA A 159 -1.15 23.60 -0.36
N GLU A 160 -1.16 24.92 -0.08
CA GLU A 160 -1.66 25.45 1.19
C GLU A 160 -3.17 25.18 1.37
N VAL A 161 -3.98 25.37 0.32
CA VAL A 161 -5.42 25.01 0.34
C VAL A 161 -5.61 23.53 0.70
N ALA A 162 -4.88 22.64 0.02
CA ALA A 162 -4.98 21.21 0.25
C ALA A 162 -4.55 20.82 1.67
N PHE A 163 -3.46 21.41 2.18
CA PHE A 163 -3.00 21.17 3.54
C PHE A 163 -4.01 21.60 4.60
N VAL A 164 -4.54 22.82 4.48
CA VAL A 164 -5.56 23.35 5.41
C VAL A 164 -6.81 22.47 5.38
N ALA A 165 -7.31 22.15 4.18
CA ALA A 165 -8.47 21.29 4.01
C ALA A 165 -8.25 19.90 4.60
N HIS A 166 -7.07 19.30 4.37
CA HIS A 166 -6.73 17.98 4.89
C HIS A 166 -6.59 17.96 6.42
N ARG A 167 -6.00 19.00 7.01
CA ARG A 167 -5.88 19.16 8.45
C ARG A 167 -7.23 19.32 9.14
N ASP A 168 -8.09 20.18 8.59
CA ASP A 168 -9.33 20.59 9.23
C ASP A 168 -10.52 19.67 8.91
N GLN A 169 -10.30 18.67 8.04
CA GLN A 169 -11.33 17.73 7.62
C GLN A 169 -11.87 16.88 8.80
N PRO A 170 -13.19 16.84 9.02
CA PRO A 170 -13.76 16.09 10.15
C PRO A 170 -13.66 14.57 9.98
N GLU A 171 -13.84 14.05 8.75
CA GLU A 171 -13.85 12.60 8.46
C GLU A 171 -12.74 12.18 7.50
N GLN A 172 -11.96 11.17 7.88
CA GLN A 172 -10.78 10.72 7.13
C GLN A 172 -11.07 9.72 6.00
N GLN A 173 -12.28 9.62 5.46
CA GLN A 173 -12.55 8.67 4.36
C GLN A 173 -12.86 9.35 3.03
N LYS A 174 -12.86 10.69 3.00
CA LYS A 174 -13.37 11.48 1.87
C LYS A 174 -12.32 12.49 1.39
N THR A 175 -12.57 13.13 0.26
CA THR A 175 -11.94 14.42 -0.02
C THR A 175 -12.54 15.47 0.90
N ALA A 176 -11.72 16.37 1.45
CA ALA A 176 -12.15 17.43 2.34
C ALA A 176 -13.02 18.47 1.62
N ASP A 177 -14.04 18.95 2.32
CA ASP A 177 -14.76 20.17 1.96
C ASP A 177 -13.88 21.39 2.18
N ILE A 178 -13.90 22.31 1.22
CA ILE A 178 -13.13 23.55 1.22
C ILE A 178 -14.13 24.69 1.14
N PRO A 179 -14.38 25.43 2.24
CA PRO A 179 -15.22 26.63 2.18
C PRO A 179 -14.66 27.64 1.18
N GLY A 180 -15.53 28.23 0.37
CA GLY A 180 -15.18 29.18 -0.69
C GLY A 180 -14.38 30.37 -0.16
N MET A 181 -14.75 30.87 1.02
CA MET A 181 -14.00 31.94 1.68
C MET A 181 -12.59 31.53 2.11
N VAL A 182 -12.39 30.28 2.53
CA VAL A 182 -11.05 29.76 2.87
C VAL A 182 -10.21 29.62 1.62
N LEU A 183 -10.78 29.05 0.55
CA LEU A 183 -10.13 28.92 -0.76
C LEU A 183 -9.70 30.29 -1.29
N ALA A 184 -10.64 31.23 -1.40
CA ALA A 184 -10.40 32.56 -1.92
C ALA A 184 -9.43 33.35 -1.05
N GLY A 185 -9.53 33.22 0.27
CA GLY A 185 -8.59 33.83 1.22
C GLY A 185 -7.14 33.39 0.99
N ILE A 186 -6.91 32.08 0.80
CA ILE A 186 -5.56 31.55 0.53
C ILE A 186 -5.06 31.99 -0.85
N LEU A 187 -5.88 31.87 -1.90
CA LEU A 187 -5.48 32.32 -3.24
C LEU A 187 -5.19 33.83 -3.27
N HIS A 188 -6.01 34.64 -2.60
CA HIS A 188 -5.80 36.08 -2.48
C HIS A 188 -4.54 36.43 -1.68
N LYS A 189 -4.25 35.71 -0.59
CA LYS A 189 -2.99 35.86 0.18
C LYS A 189 -1.76 35.65 -0.70
N HIS A 190 -1.82 34.67 -1.60
CA HIS A 190 -0.72 34.38 -2.52
C HIS A 190 -0.67 35.30 -3.73
N LYS A 191 -1.70 36.10 -4.01
CA LYS A 191 -1.81 36.96 -5.18
C LYS A 191 -0.60 37.90 -5.34
N SER A 192 -0.19 38.19 -6.58
CA SER A 192 0.87 39.18 -6.80
C SER A 192 0.32 40.60 -6.71
N LYS A 193 1.22 41.59 -6.67
CA LYS A 193 0.82 43.02 -6.69
C LYS A 193 0.10 43.42 -7.98
N GLU A 194 0.29 42.65 -9.06
CA GLU A 194 -0.30 42.91 -10.37
C GLU A 194 -1.67 42.26 -10.54
N GLY A 195 -1.98 41.24 -9.72
CA GLY A 195 -3.29 40.61 -9.74
C GLY A 195 -4.38 41.64 -9.46
N ARG A 196 -5.52 41.51 -10.12
CA ARG A 196 -6.59 42.53 -10.07
C ARG A 196 -7.88 42.05 -9.42
N VAL A 197 -7.96 40.76 -9.08
CA VAL A 197 -9.21 40.17 -8.57
C VAL A 197 -9.38 40.18 -7.06
N ASP A 198 -10.61 40.38 -6.58
CA ASP A 198 -10.96 40.23 -5.17
C ASP A 198 -11.36 38.77 -4.81
N MET A 199 -11.84 38.54 -3.59
CA MET A 199 -12.21 37.19 -3.16
C MET A 199 -13.48 36.67 -3.83
N ASP A 200 -14.47 37.53 -4.08
CA ASP A 200 -15.74 37.15 -4.69
C ASP A 200 -15.53 36.77 -6.17
N GLU A 201 -14.68 37.52 -6.89
CA GLU A 201 -14.28 37.21 -8.27
C GLU A 201 -13.49 35.89 -8.36
N ILE A 202 -12.70 35.54 -7.34
CA ILE A 202 -12.01 34.25 -7.27
C ILE A 202 -13.04 33.11 -7.14
N ILE A 203 -14.01 33.24 -6.24
CA ILE A 203 -15.08 32.25 -6.02
C ILE A 203 -15.87 32.05 -7.31
N GLU A 204 -16.30 33.14 -7.95
CA GLU A 204 -17.02 33.09 -9.23
C GLU A 204 -16.21 32.37 -10.30
N TYR A 205 -14.91 32.67 -10.41
CA TYR A 205 -14.04 32.00 -11.36
C TYR A 205 -13.94 30.48 -11.11
N VAL A 206 -13.70 30.07 -9.86
CA VAL A 206 -13.52 28.66 -9.51
C VAL A 206 -14.83 27.90 -9.75
N ARG A 207 -15.98 28.52 -9.43
CA ARG A 207 -17.33 27.94 -9.65
C ARG A 207 -17.57 27.58 -11.12
N ASP A 208 -17.19 28.47 -12.03
CA ASP A 208 -17.50 28.33 -13.46
C ASP A 208 -16.51 27.44 -14.24
N ARG A 209 -15.42 26.98 -13.62
CA ARG A 209 -14.37 26.20 -14.30
C ARG A 209 -14.03 24.90 -13.56
N ALA A 210 -14.42 23.78 -14.18
CA ALA A 210 -13.95 22.46 -13.80
C ALA A 210 -12.44 22.31 -14.05
N GLY A 211 -11.70 21.85 -13.05
CA GLY A 211 -10.26 21.62 -13.13
C GLY A 211 -9.74 20.86 -11.92
N LEU A 212 -8.75 21.44 -11.21
CA LEU A 212 -8.21 20.83 -9.99
C LEU A 212 -9.12 21.00 -8.77
N LEU A 213 -10.18 21.82 -8.89
CA LEU A 213 -11.23 21.98 -7.90
C LEU A 213 -12.59 21.78 -8.58
N GLU A 214 -13.50 21.12 -7.87
CA GLU A 214 -14.87 20.88 -8.27
C GLU A 214 -15.82 21.60 -7.31
N ASP A 215 -16.84 22.25 -7.87
CA ASP A 215 -17.96 22.81 -7.12
C ASP A 215 -18.75 21.68 -6.45
N HIS A 216 -18.95 21.80 -5.13
CA HIS A 216 -19.68 20.87 -4.28
C HIS A 216 -20.95 21.49 -3.67
N GLY A 217 -21.45 22.58 -4.26
CA GLY A 217 -22.64 23.28 -3.80
C GLY A 217 -22.35 24.17 -2.61
N ARG A 218 -23.28 24.21 -1.65
CA ARG A 218 -23.19 25.10 -0.48
C ARG A 218 -23.12 24.29 0.81
N ASN A 219 -22.54 24.88 1.84
CA ASN A 219 -22.43 24.26 3.16
C ASN A 219 -23.81 24.08 3.84
N ALA A 220 -23.85 23.36 4.97
CA ALA A 220 -25.09 22.92 5.60
C ALA A 220 -26.03 24.07 6.04
N ASP A 221 -25.49 25.24 6.36
CA ASP A 221 -26.22 26.45 6.74
C ASP A 221 -26.41 27.44 5.58
N ASP A 222 -26.04 27.05 4.35
CA ASP A 222 -26.18 27.82 3.12
C ASP A 222 -25.50 29.20 3.20
N SER A 223 -24.39 29.29 3.95
CA SER A 223 -23.63 30.52 4.16
C SER A 223 -22.46 30.70 3.18
N ASP A 224 -21.88 29.61 2.67
CA ASP A 224 -20.69 29.65 1.81
C ASP A 224 -20.76 28.54 0.73
N ASP A 225 -20.08 28.78 -0.38
CA ASP A 225 -19.84 27.72 -1.38
C ASP A 225 -18.82 26.72 -0.84
N VAL A 226 -18.88 25.50 -1.34
CA VAL A 226 -17.98 24.43 -0.94
C VAL A 226 -17.36 23.81 -2.16
N TYR A 227 -16.03 23.65 -2.12
CA TYR A 227 -15.25 23.04 -3.18
C TYR A 227 -14.54 21.78 -2.68
N ARG A 228 -14.15 20.91 -3.60
CA ARG A 228 -13.32 19.72 -3.31
C ARG A 228 -12.29 19.48 -4.40
N PHE A 229 -11.22 18.78 -4.06
CA PHE A 229 -10.37 18.16 -5.09
C PHE A 229 -11.12 16.99 -5.79
N PRO A 230 -10.90 16.74 -7.09
CA PRO A 230 -11.52 15.63 -7.82
C PRO A 230 -11.24 14.26 -7.18
N HIS A 231 -10.12 14.14 -6.49
CA HIS A 231 -9.70 12.93 -5.79
C HIS A 231 -8.89 13.27 -4.55
N ARG A 232 -9.06 12.47 -3.49
CA ARG A 232 -8.36 12.65 -2.21
C ARG A 232 -6.84 12.58 -2.36
N THR A 233 -6.33 11.71 -3.23
CA THR A 233 -4.87 11.59 -3.41
C THR A 233 -4.25 12.86 -4.00
N PHE A 234 -4.99 13.68 -4.75
CA PHE A 234 -4.50 15.00 -5.19
C PHE A 234 -4.42 15.99 -4.03
N GLN A 235 -5.40 15.95 -3.13
CA GLN A 235 -5.36 16.72 -1.88
C GLN A 235 -4.16 16.27 -1.02
N GLU A 236 -3.94 14.97 -0.86
CA GLU A 236 -2.81 14.42 -0.08
C GLU A 236 -1.46 14.76 -0.70
N TYR A 237 -1.32 14.64 -2.02
CA TYR A 237 -0.11 15.05 -2.74
C TYR A 237 0.18 16.54 -2.57
N LEU A 238 -0.82 17.40 -2.74
CA LEU A 238 -0.64 18.85 -2.58
C LEU A 238 -0.35 19.24 -1.12
N ALA A 239 -1.01 18.60 -0.16
CA ALA A 239 -0.70 18.76 1.26
C ALA A 239 0.74 18.31 1.58
N ALA A 240 1.20 17.21 0.98
CA ALA A 240 2.57 16.73 1.08
C ALA A 240 3.58 17.77 0.57
N MET A 241 3.32 18.39 -0.59
CA MET A 241 4.18 19.44 -1.13
C MET A 241 4.24 20.67 -0.20
N HIS A 242 3.12 21.04 0.43
CA HIS A 242 3.11 22.13 1.42
C HIS A 242 4.00 21.82 2.63
N MET A 243 3.97 20.58 3.14
CA MET A 243 4.82 20.17 4.27
C MET A 243 6.31 20.28 3.97
N LEU A 244 6.74 19.98 2.74
CA LEU A 244 8.16 20.03 2.37
C LEU A 244 8.72 21.45 2.32
N GLU A 245 7.85 22.44 2.06
CA GLU A 245 8.21 23.86 2.02
C GLU A 245 8.10 24.52 3.41
N ALA A 246 7.62 23.80 4.43
CA ALA A 246 7.48 24.33 5.78
C ALA A 246 8.85 24.62 6.41
N ALA A 247 8.97 25.79 7.06
CA ALA A 247 10.23 26.23 7.66
C ALA A 247 10.68 25.34 8.84
N ASP A 248 9.75 24.65 9.48
CA ASP A 248 9.96 23.73 10.60
C ASP A 248 9.92 22.25 10.18
N PHE A 249 10.16 21.95 8.90
CA PHE A 249 10.35 20.57 8.45
C PHE A 249 11.60 19.94 9.11
N PRO A 250 11.54 18.67 9.60
CA PRO A 250 10.42 17.72 9.53
C PRO A 250 9.46 17.76 10.73
N ASP A 251 9.67 18.61 11.72
CA ASP A 251 8.99 18.57 13.02
C ASP A 251 7.47 18.69 12.92
N GLN A 252 6.95 19.60 12.09
CA GLN A 252 5.51 19.73 11.89
C GLN A 252 4.90 18.48 11.27
N MET A 253 5.55 17.93 10.24
CA MET A 253 5.09 16.73 9.55
C MET A 253 5.07 15.54 10.50
N VAL A 254 6.15 15.35 11.28
CA VAL A 254 6.26 14.27 12.27
C VAL A 254 5.19 14.40 13.34
N LYS A 255 4.94 15.61 13.85
CA LYS A 255 3.89 15.85 14.84
C LYS A 255 2.52 15.46 14.30
N LEU A 256 2.18 15.90 13.09
CA LEU A 256 0.90 15.57 12.46
C LEU A 256 0.75 14.06 12.22
N ALA A 257 1.81 13.43 11.69
CA ALA A 257 1.84 12.01 11.40
C ALA A 257 1.69 11.12 12.64
N ARG A 258 2.22 11.56 13.79
CA ARG A 258 2.14 10.82 15.05
C ARG A 258 0.80 11.01 15.76
N GLN A 259 0.21 12.21 15.69
CA GLN A 259 -1.06 12.54 16.34
C GLN A 259 -2.27 11.98 15.60
N ASP A 260 -2.23 11.95 14.26
CA ASP A 260 -3.30 11.41 13.43
C ASP A 260 -2.72 10.64 12.22
N PRO A 261 -2.20 9.43 12.45
CA PRO A 261 -1.52 8.64 11.43
C PRO A 261 -2.45 8.26 10.27
N ASP A 262 -3.70 7.89 10.54
CA ASP A 262 -4.65 7.47 9.50
C ASP A 262 -4.97 8.60 8.52
N ARG A 263 -4.95 9.85 8.98
CA ARG A 263 -5.08 11.04 8.13
C ARG A 263 -3.82 11.27 7.30
N TRP A 264 -2.68 11.40 7.97
CA TRP A 264 -1.48 11.98 7.36
C TRP A 264 -0.54 10.97 6.72
N ARG A 265 -0.72 9.66 6.94
CA ARG A 265 0.17 8.60 6.42
C ARG A 265 0.44 8.74 4.93
N GLU A 266 -0.58 8.85 4.09
CA GLU A 266 -0.37 8.94 2.63
C GLU A 266 0.34 10.25 2.25
N ALA A 267 -0.02 11.39 2.87
CA ALA A 267 0.66 12.65 2.61
C ALA A 267 2.15 12.61 3.04
N VAL A 268 2.47 11.96 4.16
CA VAL A 268 3.85 11.78 4.63
C VAL A 268 4.65 10.91 3.66
N LEU A 269 4.06 9.81 3.20
CA LEU A 269 4.66 8.91 2.21
C LEU A 269 4.95 9.65 0.90
N LEU A 270 3.97 10.39 0.37
CA LEU A 270 4.14 11.21 -0.84
C LEU A 270 5.18 12.32 -0.65
N ALA A 271 5.20 12.97 0.53
CA ALA A 271 6.19 13.99 0.84
C ALA A 271 7.60 13.39 0.80
N MET A 272 7.79 12.20 1.37
CA MET A 272 9.09 11.56 1.45
C MET A 272 9.59 11.01 0.12
N SER A 273 8.69 10.54 -0.74
CA SER A 273 9.05 10.19 -2.12
C SER A 273 9.47 11.41 -2.96
N ALA A 274 8.99 12.62 -2.64
CA ALA A 274 9.38 13.86 -3.31
C ALA A 274 10.56 14.60 -2.65
N ALA A 275 10.88 14.28 -1.40
CA ALA A 275 11.89 14.98 -0.62
C ALA A 275 13.32 14.72 -1.11
N ARG A 276 14.21 15.69 -0.87
CA ARG A 276 15.65 15.52 -1.12
C ARG A 276 16.26 14.53 -0.12
N PRO A 277 17.31 13.77 -0.48
CA PRO A 277 17.89 12.74 0.40
C PRO A 277 18.25 13.19 1.82
N ALA A 278 18.78 14.41 1.98
CA ALA A 278 19.11 14.94 3.30
C ALA A 278 17.87 15.15 4.20
N MET A 279 16.74 15.56 3.60
CA MET A 279 15.46 15.75 4.29
C MET A 279 14.82 14.42 4.69
N GLN A 280 14.92 13.41 3.81
CA GLN A 280 14.34 12.09 4.05
C GLN A 280 14.91 11.43 5.31
N TRP A 281 16.25 11.39 5.45
CA TRP A 281 16.85 10.77 6.62
C TRP A 281 16.59 11.54 7.92
N ALA A 282 16.57 12.88 7.88
CA ALA A 282 16.20 13.69 9.03
C ALA A 282 14.76 13.39 9.49
N ALA A 283 13.83 13.23 8.53
CA ALA A 283 12.45 12.86 8.82
C ALA A 283 12.33 11.44 9.40
N VAL A 284 13.04 10.45 8.83
CA VAL A 284 13.07 9.07 9.35
C VAL A 284 13.53 9.06 10.81
N GLU A 285 14.58 9.82 11.15
CA GLU A 285 15.12 9.89 12.50
C GLU A 285 14.18 10.59 13.50
N ALA A 286 13.53 11.66 13.05
CA ALA A 286 12.52 12.37 13.83
C ALA A 286 11.24 11.54 14.05
N LEU A 287 10.84 10.69 13.09
CA LEU A 287 9.64 9.84 13.17
C LEU A 287 9.72 8.81 14.31
N TYR A 288 10.84 8.10 14.47
CA TYR A 288 11.06 7.20 15.63
C TYR A 288 11.61 7.95 16.86
N GLY A 289 11.84 9.26 16.76
CA GLY A 289 12.18 10.15 17.86
C GLY A 289 13.60 10.02 18.41
N HIS A 290 14.56 9.53 17.62
CA HIS A 290 15.94 9.26 18.06
C HIS A 290 16.07 8.36 19.30
N ARG A 291 15.04 7.59 19.63
CA ARG A 291 15.03 6.71 20.81
C ARG A 291 15.58 5.33 20.48
N PRO A 292 16.29 4.68 21.43
CA PRO A 292 16.63 3.28 21.29
C PRO A 292 15.35 2.45 21.21
N VAL A 293 15.45 1.29 20.58
CA VAL A 293 14.34 0.34 20.49
C VAL A 293 13.87 -0.03 21.90
N PRO A 294 12.55 0.02 22.16
CA PRO A 294 12.01 -0.29 23.47
C PRO A 294 12.27 -1.74 23.83
N GLU A 295 12.81 -1.98 25.03
CA GLU A 295 12.75 -3.30 25.64
C GLU A 295 11.28 -3.70 25.85
N PRO A 296 10.90 -4.99 25.88
CA PRO A 296 9.52 -5.42 26.03
C PRO A 296 8.77 -4.85 27.25
N ALA A 297 9.50 -4.45 28.31
CA ALA A 297 8.96 -3.81 29.51
C ALA A 297 8.77 -2.28 29.39
N THR A 298 9.24 -1.67 28.30
CA THR A 298 9.19 -0.22 28.07
C THR A 298 7.76 0.20 27.70
N ILE A 299 7.26 1.23 28.37
CA ILE A 299 5.99 1.84 28.02
C ILE A 299 6.24 2.81 26.86
N CYS A 300 5.73 2.47 25.68
CA CYS A 300 5.66 3.36 24.52
C CYS A 300 4.21 3.81 24.27
N SER A 301 4.03 5.06 23.88
CA SER A 301 2.72 5.57 23.47
C SER A 301 2.35 5.09 22.06
N ASP A 302 1.06 5.11 21.72
CA ASP A 302 0.60 4.75 20.37
C ASP A 302 1.23 5.66 19.31
N GLU A 303 1.41 6.95 19.62
CA GLU A 303 2.09 7.92 18.75
C GLU A 303 3.55 7.55 18.46
N GLU A 304 4.25 6.90 19.41
CA GLU A 304 5.63 6.42 19.21
C GLU A 304 5.66 5.19 18.30
N TRP A 305 4.73 4.25 18.50
CA TRP A 305 4.60 3.07 17.65
C TRP A 305 4.26 3.46 16.21
N TRP A 306 3.35 4.42 16.03
CA TRP A 306 3.00 4.93 14.70
C TRP A 306 4.15 5.68 14.04
N GLY A 307 4.88 6.51 14.77
CA GLY A 307 6.07 7.18 14.26
C GLY A 307 7.13 6.17 13.78
N ALA A 308 7.42 5.15 14.59
CA ALA A 308 8.35 4.10 14.23
C ALA A 308 7.88 3.27 13.02
N PHE A 309 6.59 2.95 12.95
CA PHE A 309 6.01 2.24 11.80
C PHE A 309 6.12 3.06 10.51
N LEU A 310 5.75 4.34 10.54
CA LEU A 310 5.86 5.25 9.40
C LEU A 310 7.30 5.42 8.94
N ALA A 311 8.27 5.44 9.86
CA ALA A 311 9.70 5.54 9.51
C ALA A 311 10.14 4.41 8.57
N GLY A 312 9.68 3.17 8.81
CA GLY A 312 9.99 2.05 7.93
C GLY A 312 9.25 2.11 6.60
N GLN A 313 8.00 2.55 6.60
CA GLN A 313 7.26 2.75 5.35
C GLN A 313 7.91 3.82 4.47
N VAL A 314 8.39 4.92 5.07
CA VAL A 314 9.12 5.98 4.37
C VAL A 314 10.38 5.41 3.71
N LEU A 315 11.17 4.59 4.40
CA LEU A 315 12.37 3.97 3.82
C LEU A 315 12.06 3.15 2.57
N VAL A 316 10.94 2.42 2.57
CA VAL A 316 10.51 1.57 1.44
C VAL A 316 9.91 2.41 0.32
N GLU A 317 8.94 3.26 0.62
CA GLU A 317 8.18 4.05 -0.35
C GLU A 317 9.01 5.13 -1.04
N ALA A 318 9.99 5.71 -0.34
CA ALA A 318 10.93 6.66 -0.91
C ALA A 318 12.19 5.99 -1.50
N GLU A 319 12.19 4.66 -1.64
CA GLU A 319 13.26 3.85 -2.23
C GLU A 319 14.64 4.09 -1.60
N MET A 320 14.69 4.34 -0.29
CA MET A 320 15.90 4.76 0.44
C MET A 320 16.85 3.61 0.78
N LEU A 321 16.53 2.38 0.38
CA LEU A 321 17.27 1.15 0.74
C LEU A 321 18.35 0.77 -0.28
N VAL A 322 18.44 1.50 -1.39
CA VAL A 322 19.50 1.31 -2.40
C VAL A 322 20.76 2.05 -1.97
N ASP A 323 21.90 1.36 -1.96
CA ASP A 323 23.23 1.92 -1.65
C ASP A 323 23.29 2.76 -0.35
N VAL A 324 22.67 2.25 0.72
CA VAL A 324 22.62 2.94 2.02
C VAL A 324 24.04 3.22 2.54
N PRO A 325 24.41 4.50 2.74
CA PRO A 325 25.75 4.85 3.23
C PRO A 325 26.02 4.30 4.62
N ASP A 326 27.28 3.94 4.92
CA ASP A 326 27.70 3.36 6.21
C ASP A 326 27.22 4.16 7.42
N TYR A 327 27.27 5.49 7.35
CA TYR A 327 26.84 6.36 8.44
C TYR A 327 25.31 6.35 8.71
N ARG A 328 24.50 5.80 7.80
CA ARG A 328 23.05 5.59 7.96
C ARG A 328 22.68 4.16 8.33
N GLN A 329 23.63 3.22 8.35
CA GLN A 329 23.38 1.82 8.72
C GLN A 329 22.85 1.70 10.15
N THR A 330 23.30 2.55 11.08
CA THR A 330 22.80 2.58 12.46
C THR A 330 21.31 2.96 12.49
N THR A 331 20.90 3.97 11.74
CA THR A 331 19.50 4.40 11.63
C THR A 331 18.63 3.28 11.04
N LEU A 332 19.10 2.62 9.98
CA LEU A 332 18.41 1.48 9.39
C LEU A 332 18.24 0.31 10.39
N GLN A 333 19.28 -0.03 11.15
CA GLN A 333 19.22 -1.05 12.20
C GLN A 333 18.21 -0.71 13.29
N GLN A 334 18.13 0.56 13.72
CA GLN A 334 17.12 1.01 14.68
C GLN A 334 15.71 0.81 14.12
N VAL A 335 15.44 1.25 12.89
CA VAL A 335 14.10 1.10 12.28
C VAL A 335 13.70 -0.38 12.12
N ARG A 336 14.64 -1.26 11.75
CA ARG A 336 14.43 -2.73 11.71
C ARG A 336 14.03 -3.28 13.08
N ALA A 337 14.76 -2.93 14.12
CA ALA A 337 14.51 -3.42 15.47
C ALA A 337 13.17 -2.88 16.04
N TRP A 338 12.78 -1.64 15.72
CA TRP A 338 11.45 -1.12 16.03
C TRP A 338 10.33 -1.93 15.35
N HIS A 339 10.51 -2.29 14.08
CA HIS A 339 9.54 -3.10 13.34
C HIS A 339 9.44 -4.53 13.86
N GLU A 340 10.55 -5.13 14.28
CA GLU A 340 10.53 -6.43 14.96
C GLU A 340 9.66 -6.37 16.23
N GLN A 341 9.83 -5.35 17.06
CA GLN A 341 9.02 -5.18 18.27
C GLN A 341 7.55 -4.90 17.95
N LEU A 342 7.25 -4.13 16.90
CA LEU A 342 5.87 -3.91 16.42
C LEU A 342 5.17 -5.23 16.09
N LEU A 343 5.89 -6.19 15.51
CA LEU A 343 5.35 -7.52 15.21
C LEU A 343 5.18 -8.38 16.46
N ILE A 344 6.18 -8.41 17.36
CA ILE A 344 6.18 -9.27 18.54
C ILE A 344 5.15 -8.81 19.57
N LEU A 345 5.09 -7.51 19.86
CA LEU A 345 4.23 -6.96 20.92
C LEU A 345 2.78 -6.74 20.46
N GLY A 346 2.50 -6.84 19.15
CA GLY A 346 1.15 -6.77 18.60
C GLY A 346 0.43 -5.45 18.83
N LYS A 347 1.17 -4.33 18.85
CA LYS A 347 0.63 -2.98 19.15
C LYS A 347 -0.17 -2.35 18.01
N LEU A 348 -0.09 -2.92 16.81
CA LEU A 348 -0.81 -2.47 15.62
C LEU A 348 -2.06 -3.32 15.36
N THR A 349 -2.99 -2.78 14.59
CA THR A 349 -4.11 -3.55 14.04
C THR A 349 -3.59 -4.74 13.23
N PRO A 350 -4.36 -5.83 13.04
CA PRO A 350 -3.92 -6.96 12.23
C PRO A 350 -3.47 -6.56 10.81
N ARG A 351 -4.14 -5.56 10.21
CA ARG A 351 -3.78 -5.02 8.89
C ARG A 351 -2.44 -4.31 8.92
N ASP A 352 -2.24 -3.40 9.86
CA ASP A 352 -1.00 -2.63 9.96
C ASP A 352 0.18 -3.49 10.40
N ARG A 353 -0.06 -4.51 11.24
CA ARG A 353 0.95 -5.52 11.58
C ARG A 353 1.38 -6.34 10.36
N ALA A 354 0.45 -6.72 9.48
CA ALA A 354 0.80 -7.38 8.23
C ALA A 354 1.63 -6.46 7.32
N LEU A 355 1.29 -5.18 7.24
CA LEU A 355 2.07 -4.18 6.50
C LEU A 355 3.46 -3.98 7.11
N ALA A 356 3.60 -3.94 8.44
CA ALA A 356 4.90 -3.89 9.11
C ALA A 356 5.77 -5.11 8.78
N GLY A 357 5.16 -6.29 8.62
CA GLY A 357 5.84 -7.48 8.14
C GLY A 357 6.35 -7.35 6.70
N GLN A 358 5.56 -6.75 5.81
CA GLN A 358 5.99 -6.45 4.43
C GLN A 358 7.12 -5.43 4.40
N VAL A 359 7.05 -4.39 5.25
CA VAL A 359 8.14 -3.42 5.41
C VAL A 359 9.41 -4.13 5.86
N LEU A 360 9.35 -5.03 6.86
CA LEU A 360 10.51 -5.84 7.26
C LEU A 360 11.07 -6.71 6.13
N ALA A 361 10.22 -7.20 5.22
CA ALA A 361 10.69 -7.98 4.07
C ALA A 361 11.66 -7.15 3.21
N SER A 362 11.36 -5.86 3.02
CA SER A 362 12.20 -4.91 2.29
C SER A 362 13.38 -4.42 3.12
N LEU A 363 13.16 -4.12 4.40
CA LEU A 363 14.23 -3.67 5.28
C LEU A 363 15.26 -4.78 5.51
N GLY A 364 14.86 -6.06 5.52
CA GLY A 364 15.65 -7.18 6.01
C GLY A 364 15.16 -7.58 7.41
N ASP A 365 14.42 -8.69 7.47
CA ASP A 365 13.77 -9.17 8.69
C ASP A 365 14.79 -9.76 9.68
N PRO A 366 14.99 -9.15 10.86
CA PRO A 366 16.01 -9.58 11.81
C PRO A 366 15.56 -10.76 12.68
N ARG A 367 14.28 -11.16 12.61
CA ARG A 367 13.75 -12.20 13.49
C ARG A 367 14.51 -13.51 13.24
N GLN A 368 14.89 -14.19 14.32
CA GLN A 368 15.49 -15.51 14.20
C GLN A 368 14.49 -16.47 13.54
N GLY A 369 14.95 -17.29 12.59
CA GLY A 369 14.13 -18.34 12.00
C GLY A 369 13.36 -17.98 10.74
N VAL A 370 13.45 -16.74 10.24
CA VAL A 370 12.76 -16.29 9.00
C VAL A 370 13.71 -15.96 7.85
N GLY A 371 15.00 -15.80 8.14
CA GLY A 371 16.04 -15.45 7.17
C GLY A 371 16.97 -16.61 6.80
N VAL A 372 18.14 -16.25 6.30
CA VAL A 372 19.22 -17.18 5.91
C VAL A 372 20.51 -16.81 6.62
N VAL A 373 21.38 -17.81 6.83
CA VAL A 373 22.71 -17.65 7.43
C VAL A 373 23.75 -18.35 6.56
N GLN A 374 24.98 -17.85 6.59
CA GLN A 374 26.07 -18.47 5.84
C GLN A 374 26.67 -19.64 6.65
N ARG A 375 26.75 -20.83 6.03
CA ARG A 375 27.43 -22.01 6.58
C ARG A 375 28.33 -22.61 5.52
N ASN A 376 29.63 -22.77 5.83
CA ASN A 376 30.63 -23.32 4.92
C ASN A 376 30.64 -22.66 3.52
N GLY A 377 30.40 -21.35 3.45
CA GLY A 377 30.35 -20.60 2.19
C GLY A 377 29.01 -20.65 1.44
N THR A 378 28.03 -21.43 1.92
CA THR A 378 26.69 -21.54 1.32
C THR A 378 25.66 -20.83 2.20
N TRP A 379 24.73 -20.10 1.59
CA TRP A 379 23.56 -19.56 2.29
C TRP A 379 22.55 -20.68 2.53
N VAL A 380 22.17 -20.86 3.79
CA VAL A 380 21.20 -21.88 4.20
C VAL A 380 20.13 -21.25 5.09
N PRO A 381 18.92 -21.84 5.16
CA PRO A 381 17.86 -21.35 6.03
C PRO A 381 18.33 -21.20 7.48
N ASP A 382 18.07 -20.06 8.11
CA ASP A 382 18.12 -19.95 9.57
C ASP A 382 16.84 -20.55 10.13
N ILE A 383 16.93 -21.68 10.84
CA ILE A 383 15.75 -22.34 11.41
C ILE A 383 15.71 -22.12 12.92
N ALA A 384 14.67 -21.41 13.37
CA ALA A 384 14.31 -21.37 14.78
C ALA A 384 13.57 -22.65 15.15
N TRP A 385 14.28 -23.61 15.75
CA TRP A 385 13.67 -24.84 16.27
C TRP A 385 12.92 -24.55 17.58
N GLY A 386 11.69 -25.03 17.67
CA GLY A 386 10.90 -25.03 18.89
C GLY A 386 11.47 -25.96 19.96
N GLU A 387 10.73 -26.08 21.06
CA GLU A 387 11.08 -27.01 22.13
C GLU A 387 11.04 -28.47 21.64
N GLU A 388 11.83 -29.31 22.29
CA GLU A 388 11.91 -30.73 21.97
C GLU A 388 10.72 -31.47 22.55
N VAL A 389 9.99 -32.17 21.68
CA VAL A 389 8.94 -33.11 22.07
C VAL A 389 9.61 -34.45 22.36
N PRO A 390 9.53 -34.99 23.58
CA PRO A 390 10.21 -36.23 23.92
C PRO A 390 9.53 -37.44 23.28
N ALA A 391 10.29 -38.53 23.12
CA ALA A 391 9.71 -39.82 22.77
C ALA A 391 8.75 -40.27 23.88
N GLY A 392 7.63 -40.89 23.50
CA GLY A 392 6.57 -41.24 24.44
C GLY A 392 5.27 -41.66 23.76
N ALA A 393 4.28 -42.01 24.59
CA ALA A 393 2.93 -42.29 24.13
C ALA A 393 2.04 -41.06 24.40
N TYR A 394 1.32 -40.61 23.37
CA TYR A 394 0.51 -39.41 23.39
C TYR A 394 -0.91 -39.70 22.94
N GLU A 395 -1.88 -39.07 23.59
CA GLU A 395 -3.27 -39.10 23.14
C GLU A 395 -3.49 -38.00 22.09
N VAL A 396 -4.02 -38.40 20.93
CA VAL A 396 -4.45 -37.52 19.84
C VAL A 396 -5.93 -37.75 19.52
N GLY A 397 -6.58 -36.81 18.84
CA GLY A 397 -8.01 -36.81 18.55
C GLY A 397 -8.90 -36.62 19.78
N GLY A 398 -10.20 -36.86 19.61
CA GLY A 398 -11.21 -36.80 20.67
C GLY A 398 -11.89 -35.44 20.85
N ASP A 399 -11.49 -34.42 20.09
CA ASP A 399 -12.05 -33.06 20.17
C ASP A 399 -13.35 -32.96 19.35
N ARG A 400 -14.48 -33.26 20.00
CA ARG A 400 -15.81 -33.25 19.36
C ARG A 400 -16.24 -31.90 18.76
N GLN A 401 -15.60 -30.81 19.19
CA GLN A 401 -15.87 -29.45 18.68
C GLN A 401 -14.91 -29.03 17.57
N ALA A 402 -13.90 -29.85 17.22
CA ALA A 402 -13.01 -29.56 16.11
C ALA A 402 -13.75 -29.64 14.77
N TYR A 403 -13.33 -28.81 13.81
CA TYR A 403 -13.90 -28.78 12.45
C TYR A 403 -13.92 -30.16 11.76
N LYS A 404 -12.94 -31.01 12.09
CA LYS A 404 -12.90 -32.44 11.74
C LYS A 404 -12.44 -33.25 12.96
N GLY A 405 -13.36 -33.52 13.88
CA GLY A 405 -13.07 -34.37 15.05
C GLY A 405 -12.61 -35.77 14.62
N LEU A 406 -11.37 -36.12 14.97
CA LEU A 406 -10.84 -37.48 14.81
C LEU A 406 -11.16 -38.31 16.05
N ASP A 407 -11.27 -39.63 15.87
CA ASP A 407 -11.38 -40.56 16.99
C ASP A 407 -10.14 -40.49 17.86
N ARG A 408 -10.33 -40.67 19.17
CA ARG A 408 -9.26 -40.62 20.15
C ARG A 408 -8.33 -41.83 19.96
N GLN A 409 -7.03 -41.58 19.80
CA GLN A 409 -6.02 -42.60 19.56
C GLN A 409 -4.77 -42.35 20.41
N ASN A 410 -4.08 -43.43 20.79
CA ASN A 410 -2.76 -43.34 21.42
C ASN A 410 -1.69 -43.59 20.36
N ILE A 411 -0.85 -42.59 20.12
CA ILE A 411 0.26 -42.65 19.17
C ILE A 411 1.58 -42.70 19.93
N ALA A 412 2.44 -43.63 19.53
CA ALA A 412 3.80 -43.72 20.04
C ALA A 412 4.74 -42.89 19.16
N ILE A 413 5.38 -41.88 19.76
CA ILE A 413 6.51 -41.15 19.18
C ILE A 413 7.78 -41.91 19.57
N GLU A 414 8.43 -42.54 18.61
CA GLU A 414 9.61 -43.39 18.85
C GLU A 414 10.89 -42.59 19.14
N ARG A 415 11.01 -41.39 18.56
CA ARG A 415 12.21 -40.55 18.67
C ARG A 415 11.81 -39.12 19.03
N PRO A 416 12.58 -38.43 19.89
CA PRO A 416 12.34 -37.02 20.15
C PRO A 416 12.52 -36.21 18.87
N TYR A 417 11.72 -35.15 18.72
CA TYR A 417 11.77 -34.28 17.55
C TYR A 417 11.55 -32.82 17.94
N ARG A 418 11.89 -31.92 17.03
CA ARG A 418 11.62 -30.48 17.14
C ARG A 418 10.89 -30.03 15.88
N LEU A 419 9.98 -29.07 16.03
CA LEU A 419 9.32 -28.42 14.91
C LEU A 419 9.96 -27.05 14.65
N SER A 420 9.98 -26.61 13.40
CA SER A 420 10.32 -25.22 13.09
C SER A 420 9.24 -24.31 13.67
N ARG A 421 9.67 -23.21 14.31
CA ARG A 421 8.77 -22.24 14.93
C ARG A 421 7.92 -21.49 13.90
N TYR A 422 8.46 -21.30 12.71
CA TYR A 422 7.79 -20.59 11.60
C TYR A 422 7.68 -21.50 10.38
N PRO A 423 6.69 -21.25 9.49
CA PRO A 423 6.72 -21.76 8.13
C PRO A 423 7.99 -21.33 7.41
N ILE A 424 8.48 -22.17 6.49
CA ILE A 424 9.63 -21.83 5.65
C ILE A 424 9.29 -20.62 4.77
N THR A 425 10.15 -19.61 4.78
CA THR A 425 9.95 -18.36 4.05
C THR A 425 10.42 -18.45 2.60
N ASN A 426 10.03 -17.47 1.77
CA ASN A 426 10.51 -17.35 0.40
C ASN A 426 12.05 -17.31 0.36
N VAL A 427 12.69 -16.43 1.15
CA VAL A 427 14.16 -16.31 1.14
C VAL A 427 14.88 -17.59 1.58
N GLN A 428 14.29 -18.34 2.51
CA GLN A 428 14.82 -19.64 2.92
C GLN A 428 14.72 -20.67 1.79
N PHE A 429 13.58 -20.74 1.11
CA PHE A 429 13.40 -21.66 -0.02
C PHE A 429 14.23 -21.25 -1.24
N ASP A 430 14.35 -19.95 -1.51
CA ASP A 430 15.14 -19.42 -2.61
C ASP A 430 16.62 -19.75 -2.42
N SER A 431 17.14 -19.77 -1.19
CA SER A 431 18.51 -20.24 -0.93
C SER A 431 18.78 -21.68 -1.40
N PHE A 432 17.77 -22.56 -1.37
CA PHE A 432 17.87 -23.90 -1.97
C PHE A 432 17.90 -23.83 -3.50
N LEU A 433 17.06 -23.00 -4.11
CA LEU A 433 17.02 -22.83 -5.56
C LEU A 433 18.33 -22.24 -6.10
N GLU A 434 18.97 -21.36 -5.33
CA GLU A 434 20.18 -20.63 -5.69
C GLU A 434 21.48 -21.39 -5.34
N ALA A 435 21.42 -22.40 -4.46
CA ALA A 435 22.59 -23.17 -4.03
C ALA A 435 23.28 -23.98 -5.16
N GLY A 436 22.73 -24.00 -6.38
CA GLY A 436 23.24 -24.79 -7.51
C GLY A 436 22.92 -26.29 -7.42
N ASP A 437 22.48 -26.76 -6.26
CA ASP A 437 22.18 -28.17 -5.97
C ASP A 437 20.74 -28.57 -6.32
N ARG A 438 19.90 -27.63 -6.76
CA ARG A 438 18.47 -27.89 -7.01
C ARG A 438 18.22 -28.97 -8.07
N ASN A 439 19.17 -29.27 -8.95
CA ASN A 439 19.05 -30.29 -9.99
C ASN A 439 19.81 -31.58 -9.64
N ASN A 440 20.33 -31.71 -8.41
CA ASN A 440 21.05 -32.91 -7.99
C ASN A 440 20.09 -34.12 -7.99
N ALA A 441 20.41 -35.13 -8.81
CA ALA A 441 19.60 -36.33 -9.01
C ALA A 441 19.33 -37.10 -7.70
N GLU A 442 20.22 -37.03 -6.71
CA GLU A 442 20.05 -37.69 -5.41
C GLU A 442 18.87 -37.09 -4.64
N TRP A 443 18.69 -35.75 -4.68
CA TRP A 443 17.57 -35.10 -4.02
C TRP A 443 16.23 -35.45 -4.65
N TRP A 444 16.21 -35.69 -5.96
CA TRP A 444 15.02 -36.06 -6.74
C TRP A 444 14.79 -37.57 -6.87
N ALA A 445 15.58 -38.41 -6.19
CA ALA A 445 15.42 -39.85 -6.26
C ALA A 445 13.99 -40.28 -5.88
N GLY A 446 13.30 -40.95 -6.81
CA GLY A 446 11.92 -41.42 -6.64
C GLY A 446 10.83 -40.36 -6.91
N ILE A 447 11.18 -39.17 -7.41
CA ILE A 447 10.24 -38.07 -7.66
C ILE A 447 10.09 -37.81 -9.17
N PRO A 448 8.87 -37.60 -9.70
CA PRO A 448 8.66 -37.31 -11.12
C PRO A 448 9.36 -36.03 -11.58
N GLU A 449 9.97 -36.05 -12.77
CA GLU A 449 10.70 -34.90 -13.35
C GLU A 449 9.85 -33.63 -13.48
N ARG A 450 8.54 -33.75 -13.71
CA ARG A 450 7.62 -32.61 -13.79
C ARG A 450 7.61 -31.73 -12.53
N GLU A 451 8.00 -32.28 -11.38
CA GLU A 451 8.05 -31.56 -10.11
C GLU A 451 9.28 -30.64 -9.99
N GLN A 452 10.24 -30.72 -10.93
CA GLN A 452 11.43 -29.85 -10.97
C GLN A 452 11.13 -28.44 -11.53
N SER A 453 9.90 -28.21 -12.01
CA SER A 453 9.44 -26.88 -12.40
C SER A 453 8.84 -26.15 -11.19
N PHE A 454 9.48 -25.05 -10.81
CA PHE A 454 9.04 -24.20 -9.70
C PHE A 454 8.21 -23.04 -10.25
N ARG A 455 7.15 -22.69 -9.53
CA ARG A 455 6.38 -21.48 -9.79
C ARG A 455 6.85 -20.38 -8.86
N ASP A 456 6.73 -19.15 -9.35
CA ASP A 456 6.95 -17.97 -8.53
C ASP A 456 5.84 -17.86 -7.47
N PRO A 457 6.16 -17.30 -6.29
CA PRO A 457 5.15 -17.02 -5.29
C PRO A 457 4.25 -15.84 -5.73
N ALA A 458 2.95 -15.97 -5.51
CA ALA A 458 1.95 -14.91 -5.56
C ALA A 458 2.23 -13.77 -4.58
N PHE A 459 2.88 -14.06 -3.45
CA PHE A 459 3.33 -13.05 -2.47
C PHE A 459 4.86 -13.02 -2.40
N PRO A 460 5.54 -12.22 -3.24
CA PRO A 460 7.00 -12.26 -3.40
C PRO A 460 7.76 -11.48 -2.31
N PHE A 461 7.32 -11.57 -1.06
CA PHE A 461 8.01 -10.96 0.07
C PHE A 461 8.96 -11.99 0.71
N ALA A 462 10.23 -11.61 0.91
CA ALA A 462 11.28 -12.50 1.38
C ALA A 462 10.92 -13.30 2.64
N ASN A 463 10.26 -12.65 3.62
CA ASN A 463 9.89 -13.23 4.91
C ASN A 463 8.47 -13.84 4.94
N HIS A 464 7.74 -13.84 3.83
CA HIS A 464 6.44 -14.52 3.75
C HIS A 464 6.65 -16.03 3.61
N PRO A 465 5.73 -16.86 4.13
CA PRO A 465 5.75 -18.30 3.90
C PRO A 465 5.84 -18.62 2.40
N ARG A 466 6.74 -19.52 2.01
CA ARG A 466 6.84 -19.99 0.64
C ARG A 466 5.58 -20.75 0.30
N GLU A 467 4.80 -20.17 -0.60
CA GLU A 467 3.67 -20.84 -1.21
C GLU A 467 4.04 -21.31 -2.63
N THR A 468 3.07 -21.79 -3.41
CA THR A 468 3.24 -22.48 -4.71
C THR A 468 4.15 -23.72 -4.76
N VAL A 469 4.55 -24.29 -3.62
CA VAL A 469 5.35 -25.53 -3.56
C VAL A 469 4.51 -26.81 -3.48
N SER A 470 4.93 -27.86 -4.19
CA SER A 470 4.32 -29.20 -4.06
C SER A 470 4.90 -29.98 -2.88
N TRP A 471 4.19 -31.01 -2.43
CA TRP A 471 4.71 -31.91 -1.39
C TRP A 471 6.06 -32.51 -1.77
N TYR A 472 6.24 -32.88 -3.05
CA TYR A 472 7.51 -33.43 -3.55
C TYR A 472 8.64 -32.42 -3.45
N GLN A 473 8.40 -31.17 -3.85
CA GLN A 473 9.39 -30.09 -3.76
C GLN A 473 9.80 -29.82 -2.31
N ALA A 474 8.84 -29.89 -1.37
CA ALA A 474 9.13 -29.74 0.05
C ALA A 474 9.96 -30.92 0.61
N VAL A 475 9.73 -32.16 0.14
CA VAL A 475 10.58 -33.32 0.49
C VAL A 475 12.00 -33.16 -0.05
N VAL A 476 12.17 -32.69 -1.28
CA VAL A 476 13.49 -32.40 -1.87
C VAL A 476 14.22 -31.34 -1.06
N PHE A 477 13.53 -30.26 -0.68
CA PHE A 477 14.06 -29.22 0.20
C PHE A 477 14.51 -29.80 1.55
N CYS A 478 13.72 -30.69 2.15
CA CYS A 478 14.07 -31.38 3.41
C CYS A 478 15.33 -32.26 3.28
N ARG A 479 15.48 -33.00 2.16
CA ARG A 479 16.68 -33.79 1.85
C ARG A 479 17.92 -32.91 1.75
N TRP A 480 17.81 -31.83 0.97
CA TRP A 480 18.88 -30.84 0.84
C TRP A 480 19.23 -30.20 2.18
N LEU A 481 18.23 -29.81 2.98
CA LEU A 481 18.44 -29.19 4.28
C LEU A 481 19.11 -30.16 5.25
N THR A 482 18.74 -31.44 5.23
CA THR A 482 19.38 -32.50 6.01
C THR A 482 20.87 -32.63 5.69
N ASP A 483 21.23 -32.58 4.40
CA ASP A 483 22.63 -32.57 3.95
C ASP A 483 23.38 -31.32 4.46
N LYS A 484 22.82 -30.13 4.23
CA LYS A 484 23.46 -28.87 4.66
C LYS A 484 23.60 -28.73 6.18
N PHE A 485 22.69 -29.34 6.93
CA PHE A 485 22.73 -29.35 8.40
C PHE A 485 23.39 -30.61 8.97
N ARG A 486 23.98 -31.49 8.15
CA ARG A 486 24.42 -32.81 8.59
C ARG A 486 25.37 -32.77 9.79
N SER A 487 26.28 -31.80 9.83
CA SER A 487 27.24 -31.59 10.92
C SER A 487 26.65 -30.97 12.18
N ALA A 488 25.49 -30.33 12.10
CA ALA A 488 24.78 -29.70 13.21
C ALA A 488 23.66 -30.60 13.78
N LEU A 489 23.27 -31.65 13.06
CA LEU A 489 22.23 -32.59 13.46
C LEU A 489 22.84 -33.78 14.23
N PRO A 490 22.09 -34.36 15.19
CA PRO A 490 22.47 -35.63 15.82
C PRO A 490 22.71 -36.75 14.79
N PRO A 491 23.56 -37.75 15.10
CA PRO A 491 23.77 -38.90 14.21
C PRO A 491 22.44 -39.60 13.88
N GLY A 492 22.16 -39.74 12.58
CA GLY A 492 20.93 -40.39 12.09
C GLY A 492 19.65 -39.54 12.21
N ALA A 493 19.73 -38.29 12.65
CA ALA A 493 18.60 -37.37 12.59
C ALA A 493 18.40 -36.83 11.18
N GLU A 494 17.17 -36.58 10.77
CA GLU A 494 16.83 -36.02 9.47
C GLU A 494 15.88 -34.85 9.66
N ILE A 495 15.90 -33.90 8.74
CA ILE A 495 14.89 -32.85 8.65
C ILE A 495 13.87 -33.33 7.64
N THR A 496 12.62 -33.46 8.06
CA THR A 496 11.51 -33.93 7.23
C THR A 496 10.29 -33.05 7.42
N LEU A 497 9.28 -33.25 6.56
CA LEU A 497 7.95 -32.77 6.89
C LEU A 497 7.42 -33.55 8.10
N PRO A 498 6.80 -32.87 9.07
CA PRO A 498 6.15 -33.54 10.19
C PRO A 498 4.94 -34.35 9.71
N HIS A 499 4.73 -35.49 10.35
CA HIS A 499 3.51 -36.27 10.20
C HIS A 499 2.33 -35.54 10.86
N GLU A 500 1.11 -35.87 10.45
CA GLU A 500 -0.11 -35.29 11.01
C GLU A 500 -0.18 -35.41 12.54
N TYR A 501 0.21 -36.58 13.08
CA TYR A 501 0.24 -36.79 14.51
C TYR A 501 1.37 -36.04 15.22
N GLU A 502 2.52 -35.82 14.58
CA GLU A 502 3.62 -35.03 15.16
C GLU A 502 3.23 -33.56 15.31
N TRP A 503 2.44 -33.04 14.35
CA TRP A 503 1.82 -31.72 14.46
C TRP A 503 0.85 -31.64 15.63
N GLU A 504 -0.06 -32.61 15.75
CA GLU A 504 -1.04 -32.60 16.81
C GLU A 504 -0.39 -32.74 18.19
N VAL A 505 0.52 -33.69 18.37
CA VAL A 505 1.25 -33.87 19.63
C VAL A 505 1.97 -32.59 20.02
N ALA A 506 2.64 -31.92 19.09
CA ALA A 506 3.32 -30.66 19.39
C ALA A 506 2.35 -29.51 19.75
N ALA A 507 1.17 -29.45 19.12
CA ALA A 507 0.15 -28.44 19.43
C ALA A 507 -0.52 -28.67 20.80
N ARG A 508 -0.59 -29.94 21.24
CA ARG A 508 -1.20 -30.36 22.51
C ARG A 508 -0.21 -30.46 23.67
N TRP A 509 1.09 -30.48 23.39
CA TRP A 509 2.16 -30.60 24.38
C TRP A 509 2.20 -29.37 25.33
N PRO A 510 2.53 -29.55 26.63
CA PRO A 510 2.84 -30.81 27.32
C PRO A 510 1.66 -31.52 27.99
N ASP A 511 0.46 -30.92 27.98
CA ASP A 511 -0.64 -31.27 28.89
C ASP A 511 -1.90 -31.81 28.20
N GLY A 512 -1.86 -32.04 26.88
CA GLY A 512 -2.97 -32.62 26.12
C GLY A 512 -4.10 -31.64 25.80
N ARG A 513 -3.83 -30.33 25.91
CA ARG A 513 -4.80 -29.24 25.69
C ARG A 513 -5.53 -29.35 24.34
N ALA A 514 -6.81 -28.98 24.31
CA ALA A 514 -7.61 -29.00 23.09
C ALA A 514 -7.19 -27.90 22.10
N TYR A 515 -6.72 -26.77 22.62
CA TYR A 515 -6.22 -25.64 21.81
C TYR A 515 -4.81 -25.26 22.28
N PRO A 516 -3.89 -24.93 21.35
CA PRO A 516 -2.52 -24.59 21.71
C PRO A 516 -2.43 -23.33 22.59
N TRP A 517 -3.39 -22.41 22.47
CA TRP A 517 -3.52 -21.20 23.29
C TRP A 517 -4.28 -21.42 24.62
N GLY A 518 -4.75 -22.64 24.91
CA GLY A 518 -5.53 -22.97 26.10
C GLY A 518 -7.02 -22.62 25.97
N GLU A 519 -7.70 -22.53 27.12
CA GLU A 519 -9.17 -22.36 27.20
C GLU A 519 -9.65 -20.91 27.00
N THR A 520 -8.72 -19.95 26.94
CA THR A 520 -9.02 -18.51 26.84
C THR A 520 -8.19 -17.88 25.73
N PHE A 521 -8.85 -17.20 24.79
CA PHE A 521 -8.21 -16.40 23.72
C PHE A 521 -8.70 -14.97 23.77
#